data_AF-A0A527CYV7-F1
#
_entry.id   AF-A0A527CYV7-F1
#
_cell.length_a   1.000
_cell.length_b   1.000
_cell.length_c   1.000
_cell.angle_alpha   90.00
_cell.angle_beta   90.00
_cell.angle_gamma   90.00
#
_symmetry.space_group_name_H-M   'P 1'
#
loop_
_entity.id
_entity.type
_entity.pdbx_description
1 polymer ?
#
loop_
_entity_poly.entity_id
_entity_poly.type
_entity_poly.pdbx_seq_one_letter_code
_entity_poly.pdbx_strand_id
1 'polypeptide(L)'
;MIHIPLGWGKILTERRHDWMYFCEPEANVGGRKVECARGKVIGGSSSTNAMAYVRGNRGDYDRWAASGLTDWSFDKVLPYFKKQERWEAGESRYRGGSGPLNTQFCRYKDELIDAFATASRDAGYPQTDDYNGAVQEGFGRLQMTIANGRRCSTATAYLRPAMRRGN
;
A
#
# COMPACT_ATOMS: atom_id res chain seq x y z
N MET A 1 16.20 11.22 3.85
CA MET A 1 15.01 11.04 4.71
C MET A 1 13.90 10.26 4.04
N ILE A 2 13.38 10.68 2.87
CA ILE A 2 12.32 10.01 2.08
C ILE A 2 12.46 8.48 1.98
N HIS A 3 13.69 8.00 1.77
CA HIS A 3 13.95 6.58 1.56
C HIS A 3 13.94 5.73 2.83
N ILE A 4 13.98 6.34 4.01
CA ILE A 4 14.03 5.65 5.31
C ILE A 4 12.59 5.48 5.81
N PRO A 5 12.06 4.24 5.92
CA PRO A 5 10.68 4.01 6.35
C PRO A 5 10.32 4.67 7.69
N LEU A 6 11.19 4.55 8.70
CA LEU A 6 11.02 5.19 10.02
C LEU A 6 11.00 6.72 9.96
N GLY A 7 11.54 7.32 8.88
CA GLY A 7 11.47 8.76 8.66
C GLY A 7 10.08 9.26 8.23
N TRP A 8 9.13 8.35 7.93
CA TRP A 8 7.78 8.70 7.49
C TRP A 8 7.05 9.62 8.47
N GLY A 9 7.14 9.34 9.78
CA GLY A 9 6.48 10.16 10.81
C GLY A 9 6.88 11.64 10.71
N LYS A 10 8.18 11.92 10.56
CA LYS A 10 8.69 13.29 10.36
C LYS A 10 8.27 13.90 9.03
N ILE A 11 8.23 13.11 7.95
CA ILE A 11 7.76 13.61 6.64
C ILE A 11 6.32 14.09 6.74
N LEU A 12 5.46 13.33 7.45
CA LEU A 12 4.06 13.68 7.65
C LEU A 12 3.91 14.88 8.60
N THR A 13 4.46 14.81 9.81
CA THR A 13 4.24 15.86 10.83
C THR A 13 4.87 17.19 10.47
N GLU A 14 6.02 17.19 9.80
CA GLU A 14 6.69 18.40 9.31
C GLU A 14 6.26 18.76 7.88
N ARG A 15 5.31 18.02 7.30
CA ARG A 15 4.71 18.24 5.97
C ARG A 15 5.75 18.41 4.84
N ARG A 16 6.82 17.62 4.92
CA ARG A 16 7.91 17.69 3.93
C ARG A 16 7.42 17.15 2.60
N HIS A 17 7.63 17.91 1.53
CA HIS A 17 7.24 17.53 0.17
C HIS A 17 5.73 17.31 0.03
N ASP A 18 4.91 18.14 0.66
CA ASP A 18 3.45 18.15 0.52
C ASP A 18 3.00 19.30 -0.40
N TRP A 19 1.90 19.11 -1.10
CA TRP A 19 1.16 20.18 -1.79
C TRP A 19 0.37 21.08 -0.83
N MET A 20 0.19 20.69 0.43
CA MET A 20 -0.50 21.46 1.46
C MET A 20 -1.99 21.66 1.17
N TYR A 21 -2.63 20.67 0.57
CA TYR A 21 -4.07 20.73 0.35
C TYR A 21 -4.86 20.50 1.63
N PHE A 22 -5.94 21.26 1.75
CA PHE A 22 -6.97 21.09 2.74
C PHE A 22 -8.30 21.10 2.03
N CYS A 23 -9.18 20.23 2.49
CA CYS A 23 -10.55 20.23 2.06
C CYS A 23 -11.30 21.42 2.71
N GLU A 24 -12.36 21.91 2.07
CA GLU A 24 -13.14 23.04 2.61
C GLU A 24 -13.78 22.68 3.97
N PRO A 25 -14.08 23.67 4.83
CA PRO A 25 -14.78 23.44 6.09
C PRO A 25 -16.09 22.68 5.85
N GLU A 26 -16.30 21.59 6.59
CA GLU A 26 -17.45 20.72 6.36
C GLU A 26 -18.14 20.40 7.71
N ALA A 27 -19.47 20.40 7.71
CA ALA A 27 -20.29 20.32 8.93
C ALA A 27 -20.22 18.96 9.62
N ASN A 28 -20.20 17.85 8.87
CA ASN A 28 -20.08 16.49 9.40
C ASN A 28 -18.72 16.22 10.07
N VAL A 29 -17.72 17.07 9.85
CA VAL A 29 -16.43 17.06 10.58
C VAL A 29 -16.28 18.23 11.56
N GLY A 30 -17.38 18.89 11.93
CA GLY A 30 -17.41 19.97 12.92
C GLY A 30 -16.87 21.31 12.41
N GLY A 31 -17.07 21.61 11.12
CA GLY A 31 -16.60 22.83 10.48
C GLY A 31 -15.08 22.88 10.27
N ARG A 32 -14.38 21.73 10.39
CA ARG A 32 -12.92 21.67 10.24
C ARG A 32 -12.51 21.59 8.78
N LYS A 33 -11.39 22.24 8.46
CA LYS A 33 -10.62 21.96 7.24
C LYS A 33 -9.79 20.70 7.47
N VAL A 34 -10.13 19.62 6.78
CA VAL A 34 -9.40 18.35 6.91
C VAL A 34 -8.20 18.36 5.97
N GLU A 35 -7.06 17.94 6.48
CA GLU A 35 -5.84 17.79 5.67
C GLU A 35 -6.02 16.75 4.57
N CYS A 36 -5.60 17.09 3.36
CA CYS A 36 -5.72 16.25 2.17
C CYS A 36 -4.31 16.04 1.58
N ALA A 37 -3.41 15.40 2.35
CA ALA A 37 -1.97 15.25 2.07
C ALA A 37 -1.64 14.65 0.70
N ARG A 38 -0.80 15.32 -0.09
CA ARG A 38 -0.37 14.87 -1.43
C ARG A 38 1.13 15.10 -1.66
N GLY A 39 1.84 14.05 -2.08
CA GLY A 39 3.29 14.14 -2.31
C GLY A 39 3.66 15.05 -3.49
N LYS A 40 4.42 16.10 -3.21
CA LYS A 40 5.06 17.04 -4.14
C LYS A 40 6.55 16.71 -4.30
N VAL A 41 6.82 15.56 -4.91
CA VAL A 41 8.18 15.05 -5.19
C VAL A 41 8.11 14.00 -6.30
N ILE A 42 9.24 13.67 -6.94
CA ILE A 42 9.29 12.57 -7.91
C ILE A 42 8.83 11.25 -7.28
N GLY A 43 7.94 10.54 -7.98
CA GLY A 43 7.20 9.39 -7.47
C GLY A 43 5.90 9.78 -6.74
N GLY A 44 5.62 11.08 -6.61
CA GLY A 44 4.41 11.62 -5.99
C GLY A 44 4.18 11.09 -4.58
N SER A 45 2.91 10.80 -4.27
CA SER A 45 2.51 10.28 -2.96
C SER A 45 3.13 8.92 -2.62
N SER A 46 3.59 8.12 -3.58
CA SER A 46 4.30 6.85 -3.25
C SER A 46 5.66 7.10 -2.56
N SER A 47 6.24 8.29 -2.74
CA SER A 47 7.45 8.72 -2.06
C SER A 47 7.18 9.24 -0.64
N THR A 48 5.93 9.58 -0.29
CA THR A 48 5.57 10.16 1.02
C THR A 48 4.57 9.31 1.83
N ASN A 49 3.94 8.28 1.24
CA ASN A 49 2.95 7.43 1.90
C ASN A 49 3.53 6.57 3.06
N ALA A 50 2.66 5.89 3.81
CA ALA A 50 3.05 4.97 4.88
C ALA A 50 3.54 3.58 4.38
N MET A 51 3.74 3.40 3.07
CA MET A 51 4.21 2.16 2.42
C MET A 51 3.30 0.93 2.56
N ALA A 52 2.18 1.02 3.28
CA ALA A 52 1.18 -0.05 3.34
C ALA A 52 0.80 -0.52 1.93
N TYR A 53 0.81 -1.83 1.73
CA TYR A 53 0.53 -2.47 0.46
C TYR A 53 -0.71 -3.34 0.57
N VAL A 54 -1.81 -2.84 0.02
CA VAL A 54 -3.13 -3.50 -0.04
C VAL A 54 -3.66 -3.27 -1.45
N ARG A 55 -4.07 -4.33 -2.14
CA ARG A 55 -4.59 -4.23 -3.51
C ARG A 55 -6.06 -3.84 -3.58
N GLY A 56 -6.80 -3.92 -2.48
CA GLY A 56 -8.26 -3.81 -2.46
C GLY A 56 -8.92 -5.19 -2.57
N ASN A 57 -10.25 -5.22 -2.41
CA ASN A 57 -11.02 -6.45 -2.41
C ASN A 57 -11.46 -6.86 -3.80
N ARG A 58 -11.56 -8.17 -4.05
CA ARG A 58 -12.16 -8.71 -5.29
C ARG A 58 -13.50 -8.03 -5.60
N GLY A 59 -14.34 -7.86 -4.58
CA GLY A 59 -15.63 -7.20 -4.69
C GLY A 59 -15.58 -5.73 -5.11
N ASP A 60 -14.46 -5.02 -4.93
CA ASP A 60 -14.30 -3.64 -5.43
C ASP A 60 -14.21 -3.64 -6.96
N TYR A 61 -13.38 -4.53 -7.50
CA TYR A 61 -13.14 -4.70 -8.94
C TYR A 61 -14.34 -5.31 -9.66
N ASP A 62 -14.94 -6.34 -9.07
CA ASP A 62 -16.12 -6.99 -9.64
C ASP A 62 -17.33 -6.03 -9.65
N ARG A 63 -17.43 -5.14 -8.66
CA ARG A 63 -18.43 -4.05 -8.67
C ARG A 63 -18.17 -3.04 -9.77
N TRP A 64 -16.92 -2.67 -10.06
CA TRP A 64 -16.61 -1.83 -11.22
C TRP A 64 -17.03 -2.49 -12.53
N ALA A 65 -16.74 -3.78 -12.68
CA ALA A 65 -17.16 -4.54 -13.85
C ALA A 65 -18.69 -4.58 -14.00
N ALA A 66 -19.42 -4.80 -12.90
CA ALA A 66 -20.88 -4.78 -12.89
C ALA A 66 -21.46 -3.38 -13.20
N SER A 67 -20.73 -2.30 -12.88
CA SER A 67 -21.11 -0.91 -13.19
C SER A 67 -20.75 -0.47 -14.62
N GLY A 68 -20.35 -1.40 -15.50
CA GLY A 68 -20.08 -1.13 -16.91
C GLY A 68 -18.60 -1.08 -17.30
N LEU A 69 -17.67 -1.18 -16.34
CA LEU A 69 -16.22 -1.26 -16.61
C LEU A 69 -15.80 -2.73 -16.76
N THR A 70 -16.36 -3.45 -17.73
CA THR A 70 -16.25 -4.92 -17.85
C THR A 70 -14.83 -5.48 -17.95
N ASP A 71 -13.84 -4.64 -18.31
CA ASP A 71 -12.42 -5.01 -18.33
C ASP A 71 -11.70 -4.88 -16.99
N TRP A 72 -12.40 -4.41 -15.95
CA TRP A 72 -11.85 -4.15 -14.62
C TRP A 72 -12.26 -5.17 -13.56
N SER A 73 -12.83 -6.32 -13.95
CA SER A 73 -13.09 -7.41 -12.99
C SER A 73 -11.79 -7.89 -12.34
N PHE A 74 -11.88 -8.46 -11.13
CA PHE A 74 -10.68 -8.85 -10.39
C PHE A 74 -9.79 -9.80 -11.19
N ASP A 75 -10.40 -10.75 -11.90
CA ASP A 75 -9.66 -11.74 -12.69
C ASP A 75 -8.89 -11.09 -13.86
N LYS A 76 -9.39 -9.97 -14.41
CA LYS A 76 -8.72 -9.23 -15.49
C LYS A 76 -7.60 -8.32 -14.97
N VAL A 77 -7.73 -7.78 -13.76
CA VAL A 77 -6.68 -6.92 -13.16
C VAL A 77 -5.60 -7.72 -12.42
N LEU A 78 -5.89 -8.94 -11.96
CA LEU A 78 -4.96 -9.79 -11.22
C LEU A 78 -3.61 -9.99 -11.95
N PRO A 79 -3.55 -10.24 -13.27
CA PRO A 79 -2.28 -10.32 -13.99
C PRO A 79 -1.43 -9.05 -13.88
N TYR A 80 -2.05 -7.86 -13.78
CA TYR A 80 -1.34 -6.59 -13.61
C TYR A 80 -0.84 -6.40 -12.18
N PHE A 81 -1.61 -6.82 -11.16
CA PHE A 81 -1.11 -6.88 -9.78
C PHE A 81 0.09 -7.82 -9.65
N LYS A 82 0.06 -8.97 -10.31
CA LYS A 82 1.20 -9.87 -10.36
C LYS A 82 2.38 -9.24 -11.11
N LYS A 83 2.15 -8.60 -12.26
CA LYS A 83 3.20 -7.98 -13.08
C LYS A 83 3.96 -6.87 -12.36
N GLN A 84 3.26 -6.06 -11.55
CA GLN A 84 3.92 -4.96 -10.81
C GLN A 84 4.73 -5.44 -9.61
N GLU A 85 4.42 -6.61 -9.06
CA GLU A 85 4.85 -7.06 -7.73
C GLU A 85 6.02 -8.04 -7.78
N ARG A 86 6.95 -7.87 -6.82
CA ARG A 86 7.86 -8.89 -6.33
C ARG A 86 7.58 -9.13 -4.86
N TRP A 87 6.88 -10.22 -4.56
CA TRP A 87 6.52 -10.63 -3.22
C TRP A 87 7.65 -11.42 -2.56
N GLU A 88 7.94 -11.14 -1.29
CA GLU A 88 9.06 -11.77 -0.59
C GLU A 88 8.91 -13.30 -0.43
N ALA A 89 7.68 -13.82 -0.37
CA ALA A 89 7.43 -15.27 -0.27
C ALA A 89 7.35 -15.97 -1.63
N GLY A 90 7.60 -15.26 -2.73
CA GLY A 90 7.60 -15.81 -4.09
C GLY A 90 6.26 -15.71 -4.82
N GLU A 91 6.28 -16.15 -6.09
CA GLU A 91 5.10 -16.14 -6.94
C GLU A 91 4.05 -17.17 -6.49
N SER A 92 2.77 -16.83 -6.64
CA SER A 92 1.67 -17.75 -6.40
C SER A 92 0.54 -17.52 -7.40
N ARG A 93 -0.61 -18.20 -7.19
CA ARG A 93 -1.84 -17.90 -7.92
C ARG A 93 -2.21 -16.42 -7.84
N TYR A 94 -2.00 -15.79 -6.68
CA TYR A 94 -2.39 -14.40 -6.44
C TYR A 94 -1.21 -13.43 -6.40
N ARG A 95 0.02 -13.87 -6.14
CA ARG A 95 1.20 -13.01 -5.91
C ARG A 95 2.15 -12.98 -7.09
N GLY A 96 2.77 -11.84 -7.34
CA GLY A 96 3.82 -11.67 -8.35
C GLY A 96 5.22 -11.92 -7.77
N GLY A 97 6.12 -12.50 -8.57
CA GLY A 97 7.49 -12.81 -8.11
C GLY A 97 8.60 -11.98 -8.74
N SER A 98 8.30 -11.21 -9.80
CA SER A 98 9.34 -10.64 -10.68
C SER A 98 9.18 -9.15 -10.98
N GLY A 99 8.08 -8.54 -10.54
CA GLY A 99 7.80 -7.13 -10.77
C GLY A 99 8.81 -6.17 -10.11
N PRO A 100 8.77 -4.89 -10.51
CA PRO A 100 9.71 -3.89 -9.97
C PRO A 100 9.38 -3.44 -8.54
N LEU A 101 8.14 -3.60 -8.08
CA LEU A 101 7.71 -3.19 -6.75
C LEU A 101 7.96 -4.31 -5.73
N ASN A 102 8.99 -4.14 -4.90
CA ASN A 102 9.26 -5.08 -3.81
C ASN A 102 8.24 -4.93 -2.70
N THR A 103 7.67 -6.05 -2.28
CA THR A 103 6.67 -6.13 -1.22
C THR A 103 7.09 -7.18 -0.20
N GLN A 104 6.95 -6.87 1.08
CA GLN A 104 7.32 -7.72 2.21
C GLN A 104 6.35 -7.52 3.37
N PHE A 105 6.28 -8.44 4.30
CA PHE A 105 5.67 -8.22 5.60
C PHE A 105 6.39 -7.13 6.39
N CYS A 106 5.65 -6.49 7.28
CA CYS A 106 6.17 -5.54 8.23
C CYS A 106 7.10 -6.26 9.21
N ARG A 107 8.35 -5.82 9.29
CA ARG A 107 9.38 -6.41 10.16
C ARG A 107 9.50 -5.74 11.53
N TYR A 108 8.70 -4.71 11.81
CA TYR A 108 8.69 -4.03 13.11
C TYR A 108 8.16 -5.00 14.19
N LYS A 109 8.93 -5.18 15.26
CA LYS A 109 8.57 -6.09 16.36
C LYS A 109 8.18 -5.25 17.56
N ASP A 110 7.00 -5.53 18.09
CA ASP A 110 6.42 -4.81 19.22
C ASP A 110 5.38 -5.72 19.88
N GLU A 111 5.44 -5.82 21.20
CA GLU A 111 4.56 -6.70 21.98
C GLU A 111 3.09 -6.33 21.82
N LEU A 112 2.79 -5.05 21.54
CA LEU A 112 1.42 -4.60 21.28
C LEU A 112 0.81 -5.22 20.01
N ILE A 113 1.64 -5.54 19.01
CA ILE A 113 1.15 -6.17 17.77
C ILE A 113 0.69 -7.59 18.06
N ASP A 114 1.48 -8.34 18.82
CA ASP A 114 1.17 -9.74 19.15
C ASP A 114 0.02 -9.82 20.16
N ALA A 115 -0.05 -8.88 21.11
CA ALA A 115 -1.17 -8.75 22.03
C ALA A 115 -2.48 -8.42 21.28
N PHE A 116 -2.44 -7.50 20.31
CA PHE A 116 -3.60 -7.16 19.49
C PHE A 116 -4.06 -8.32 18.60
N ALA A 117 -3.12 -9.05 17.99
CA ALA A 117 -3.43 -10.25 17.22
C ALA A 117 -4.12 -11.31 18.10
N THR A 118 -3.65 -11.49 19.34
CA THR A 118 -4.27 -12.40 20.31
C THR A 118 -5.68 -11.96 20.69
N ALA A 119 -5.86 -10.69 21.06
CA ALA A 119 -7.18 -10.15 21.37
C ALA A 119 -8.17 -10.30 20.20
N SER A 120 -7.71 -10.15 18.95
CA SER A 120 -8.56 -10.34 17.77
C SER A 120 -9.06 -11.78 17.62
N ARG A 121 -8.22 -12.79 17.94
CA ARG A 121 -8.63 -14.20 17.94
C ARG A 121 -9.60 -14.49 19.08
N ASP A 122 -9.31 -13.98 20.28
CA ASP A 122 -10.16 -14.20 21.45
C ASP A 122 -11.56 -13.58 21.28
N ALA A 123 -11.63 -12.48 20.52
CA ALA A 123 -12.88 -11.85 20.10
C ALA A 123 -13.60 -12.60 18.94
N GLY A 124 -13.05 -13.72 18.45
CA GLY A 124 -13.66 -14.57 17.43
C GLY A 124 -13.40 -14.14 15.98
N TYR A 125 -12.48 -13.21 15.72
CA TYR A 125 -12.19 -12.79 14.35
C TYR A 125 -11.21 -13.74 13.63
N PRO A 126 -11.43 -13.99 12.32
CA PRO A 126 -10.53 -14.82 11.54
C PRO A 126 -9.16 -14.16 11.40
N GLN A 127 -8.13 -14.99 11.25
CA GLN A 127 -6.79 -14.54 10.90
C GLN A 127 -6.53 -14.80 9.41
N THR A 128 -5.68 -13.99 8.79
CA THR A 128 -5.26 -14.16 7.39
C THR A 128 -3.75 -14.08 7.28
N ASP A 129 -3.16 -15.10 6.67
CA ASP A 129 -1.72 -15.14 6.37
C ASP A 129 -1.36 -14.19 5.21
N ASP A 130 -2.31 -13.96 4.30
CA ASP A 130 -2.12 -13.06 3.16
C ASP A 130 -3.43 -12.41 2.71
N TYR A 131 -3.67 -11.19 3.17
CA TYR A 131 -4.84 -10.41 2.78
C TYR A 131 -4.81 -9.93 1.30
N ASN A 132 -3.69 -10.09 0.59
CA ASN A 132 -3.60 -9.88 -0.86
C ASN A 132 -3.77 -11.21 -1.65
N GLY A 133 -4.09 -12.30 -0.95
CA GLY A 133 -4.31 -13.65 -1.47
C GLY A 133 -5.78 -13.96 -1.77
N ALA A 134 -6.20 -15.20 -1.48
CA ALA A 134 -7.55 -15.69 -1.79
C ALA A 134 -8.64 -15.05 -0.91
N VAL A 135 -8.34 -14.86 0.38
CA VAL A 135 -9.28 -14.37 1.40
C VAL A 135 -8.66 -13.14 2.06
N GLN A 136 -9.28 -11.99 1.85
CA GLN A 136 -8.80 -10.73 2.42
C GLN A 136 -9.29 -10.50 3.84
N GLU A 137 -10.49 -10.99 4.18
CA GLU A 137 -11.08 -10.80 5.49
C GLU A 137 -10.26 -11.49 6.59
N GLY A 138 -10.03 -10.76 7.68
CA GLY A 138 -9.31 -11.24 8.86
C GLY A 138 -8.16 -10.33 9.27
N PHE A 139 -7.58 -10.67 10.41
CA PHE A 139 -6.42 -9.99 10.96
C PHE A 139 -5.14 -10.64 10.43
N GLY A 140 -4.25 -9.82 9.89
CA GLY A 140 -3.01 -10.29 9.28
C GLY A 140 -1.89 -9.28 9.45
N ARG A 141 -0.66 -9.75 9.27
CA ARG A 141 0.53 -8.90 9.36
C ARG A 141 0.54 -7.90 8.19
N LEU A 142 0.66 -6.60 8.49
CA LEU A 142 0.77 -5.56 7.47
C LEU A 142 1.89 -5.88 6.47
N GLN A 143 1.61 -5.74 5.17
CA GLN A 143 2.59 -5.84 4.09
C GLN A 143 2.95 -4.42 3.60
N MET A 144 4.19 -4.24 3.16
CA MET A 144 4.78 -2.94 2.85
C MET A 144 5.59 -2.94 1.56
N THR A 145 5.58 -1.82 0.83
CA THR A 145 6.46 -1.57 -0.31
C THR A 145 7.85 -1.12 0.15
N ILE A 146 8.67 -2.07 0.62
CA ILE A 146 10.03 -1.84 1.12
C ILE A 146 10.98 -2.87 0.49
N ALA A 147 12.17 -2.44 0.11
CA ALA A 147 13.26 -3.28 -0.38
C ALA A 147 14.54 -2.95 0.37
N ASN A 148 15.26 -3.95 0.90
CA ASN A 148 16.55 -3.77 1.58
C ASN A 148 16.50 -2.66 2.66
N GLY A 149 15.42 -2.63 3.45
CA GLY A 149 15.21 -1.63 4.52
C GLY A 149 14.87 -0.22 4.03
N ARG A 150 14.63 -0.02 2.73
CA ARG A 150 14.35 1.29 2.11
C ARG A 150 12.99 1.29 1.43
N ARG A 151 12.32 2.44 1.44
CA ARG A 151 11.08 2.67 0.70
C ARG A 151 11.23 2.30 -0.78
N CYS A 152 10.35 1.44 -1.27
CA CYS A 152 10.21 1.10 -2.69
C CYS A 152 9.06 1.92 -3.31
N SER A 153 9.31 3.19 -3.63
CA SER A 153 8.32 4.06 -4.30
C SER A 153 8.28 3.82 -5.81
N THR A 154 7.29 4.37 -6.52
CA THR A 154 7.21 4.29 -7.99
C THR A 154 8.43 4.89 -8.68
N ALA A 155 9.00 5.98 -8.12
CA ALA A 155 10.24 6.55 -8.59
C ALA A 155 11.41 5.55 -8.50
N THR A 156 11.49 4.80 -7.39
CA THR A 156 12.55 3.78 -7.21
C THR A 156 12.31 2.55 -8.08
N ALA A 157 11.08 2.06 -8.12
CA ALA A 157 10.72 0.81 -8.78
C ALA A 157 10.73 0.95 -10.32
N TYR A 158 10.18 2.04 -10.85
CA TYR A 158 9.95 2.19 -12.29
C TYR A 158 10.87 3.23 -12.93
N LEU A 159 10.96 4.42 -12.36
CA LEU A 159 11.67 5.52 -13.02
C LEU A 159 13.18 5.33 -12.97
N ARG A 160 13.77 5.08 -11.80
CA ARG A 160 15.23 4.97 -11.63
C ARG A 160 15.88 3.94 -12.57
N PRO A 161 15.36 2.71 -12.73
CA PRO A 161 15.92 1.77 -13.71
C PRO A 161 15.82 2.25 -15.16
N ALA A 162 14.78 3.02 -15.48
CA ALA A 162 14.52 3.51 -16.84
C ALA A 162 15.32 4.79 -17.19
N MET A 163 15.92 5.49 -16.23
CA MET A 163 16.66 6.75 -16.46
C MET A 163 17.85 6.63 -17.42
N ARG A 164 18.34 5.41 -17.69
CA ARG A 164 19.45 5.17 -18.62
C ARG A 164 19.02 5.08 -20.08
N ARG A 165 17.72 5.09 -20.36
CA ARG A 165 17.19 4.99 -21.72
C ARG A 165 17.37 6.34 -22.44
N GLY A 166 17.74 6.30 -23.71
CA GLY A 166 17.93 7.50 -24.55
C GLY A 166 16.79 7.76 -25.53
N ASN A 167 15.65 7.10 -25.34
CA ASN A 167 14.46 7.25 -26.18
C ASN A 167 13.65 8.50 -25.81
#